data_AF-A0A4Y8Q6B6-F1
#
_entry.id   AF-A0A4Y8Q6B6-F1
#
_cell.length_a   1.000
_cell.length_b   1.000
_cell.length_c   1.000
_cell.angle_alpha   90.00
_cell.angle_beta   90.00
_cell.angle_gamma   90.00
#
_symmetry.space_group_name_H-M   'P 1'
#
loop_
_entity.id
_entity.type
_entity.pdbx_description
1 polymer ?
#
loop_
_entity_poly.entity_id
_entity_poly.type
_entity_poly.pdbx_seq_one_letter_code
_entity_poly.pdbx_strand_id
1 'polypeptide(L)' 'MSDPKHPELHVNEEPRNDFMDTAIGFGAFFGILLVMGIIATVIKLVQG' A
#
# COMPACT_ATOMS: atom_id res chain seq x y z
N MET A 1 4.82 33.35 15.42
CA MET A 1 3.79 32.34 15.04
C MET A 1 3.49 31.51 16.28
N SER A 2 2.30 31.67 16.86
CA SER A 2 1.88 31.00 18.10
C SER A 2 0.40 30.63 18.10
N ASP A 3 -0.33 30.91 17.03
CA ASP A 3 -1.73 30.48 16.89
C ASP A 3 -1.76 29.02 16.40
N PRO A 4 -2.33 28.07 17.19
CA PRO A 4 -2.42 26.66 16.82
C PRO A 4 -3.19 26.38 15.52
N LYS A 5 -3.96 27.35 15.02
CA LYS A 5 -4.73 27.24 13.78
C LYS A 5 -3.91 27.53 12.53
N HIS A 6 -2.63 27.90 12.67
CA HIS A 6 -1.77 28.08 11.50
C HIS A 6 -1.66 26.76 10.73
N PRO A 7 -1.97 26.74 9.41
CA PRO A 7 -2.01 25.51 8.61
C PRO A 7 -0.65 24.82 8.53
N GLU A 8 0.43 25.59 8.59
CA GLU A 8 1.82 25.14 8.59
C GLU A 8 2.30 24.51 9.92
N LEU A 9 1.46 24.47 10.95
CA LEU A 9 1.77 23.76 12.19
C LEU A 9 1.38 22.28 12.14
N HIS A 10 0.56 21.85 11.16
CA HIS A 10 0.14 20.46 10.95
C HIS A 10 -0.32 19.73 12.23
N VAL A 11 -0.86 20.48 13.21
CA VAL A 11 -1.19 19.99 14.56
C VAL A 11 -2.28 18.92 14.59
N ASN A 12 -3.08 18.84 13.52
CA ASN A 12 -4.19 17.91 13.37
C ASN A 12 -3.96 16.90 12.22
N GLU A 13 -2.74 16.81 11.67
CA GLU A 13 -2.41 15.79 10.67
C GLU A 13 -2.07 14.46 11.34
N GLU A 14 -2.54 13.36 10.75
CA GLU A 14 -2.16 12.02 11.21
C GLU A 14 -0.65 11.80 11.02
N PRO A 15 0.01 11.03 11.92
CA PRO A 15 1.40 10.65 11.74
C PRO A 15 1.57 9.93 10.40
N ARG A 16 2.15 10.62 9.42
CA ARG A 16 2.33 10.10 8.07
C ARG A 16 3.63 9.31 7.97
N ASN A 17 3.56 8.08 7.46
CA ASN A 17 4.73 7.30 7.09
C ASN A 17 4.65 6.92 5.62
N ASP A 18 4.95 7.91 4.77
CA ASP A 18 4.82 7.81 3.31
C ASP A 18 5.46 6.54 2.72
N PHE A 19 6.62 6.14 3.27
CA PHE A 19 7.31 4.93 2.82
C PHE A 19 6.57 3.65 3.23
N MET A 20 6.14 3.55 4.48
CA MET A 20 5.43 2.38 4.98
C MET A 20 4.06 2.22 4.30
N ASP A 21 3.32 3.32 4.15
CA ASP A 21 2.00 3.32 3.54
C ASP A 21 2.09 2.87 2.08
N THR A 22 3.09 3.37 1.34
CA THR A 22 3.36 2.95 -0.05
C THR A 22 3.80 1.49 -0.13
N ALA A 23 4.72 1.06 0.75
CA ALA A 23 5.24 -0.29 0.75
C ALA A 23 4.14 -1.33 1.06
N ILE A 24 3.27 -1.03 2.04
CA ILE A 24 2.14 -1.90 2.39
C ILE A 24 1.13 -1.94 1.24
N GLY A 25 0.74 -0.79 0.68
CA GLY A 25 -0.21 -0.73 -0.42
C GLY A 25 0.27 -1.48 -1.66
N PHE A 26 1.53 -1.26 -2.06
CA PHE A 26 2.15 -1.98 -3.17
C PHE A 26 2.28 -3.48 -2.87
N GLY A 27 2.81 -3.84 -1.70
CA GLY A 27 3.06 -5.22 -1.32
C GLY A 27 1.78 -6.06 -1.25
N ALA A 28 0.70 -5.50 -0.70
CA ALA A 28 -0.60 -6.16 -0.64
C ALA A 28 -1.16 -6.45 -2.05
N PHE A 29 -1.15 -5.45 -2.94
CA PHE A 29 -1.66 -5.63 -4.30
C PHE A 29 -0.78 -6.56 -5.14
N PHE A 30 0.55 -6.42 -5.03
CA PHE A 30 1.50 -7.36 -5.64
C PHE A 30 1.25 -8.79 -5.18
N GLY A 31 1.03 -9.01 -3.88
CA GLY A 31 0.73 -10.33 -3.33
C GLY A 31 -0.53 -10.96 -3.94
N ILE A 32 -1.60 -10.17 -4.11
CA ILE A 32 -2.84 -10.63 -4.77
C ILE A 32 -2.54 -11.07 -6.21
N LEU A 33 -1.84 -10.23 -6.98
CA LEU A 33 -1.50 -10.54 -8.37
C LEU A 33 -0.56 -11.76 -8.47
N LEU A 34 0.38 -11.90 -7.56
CA LEU A 34 1.28 -13.04 -7.49
C LEU A 34 0.50 -14.34 -7.26
N VAL A 35 -0.44 -14.35 -6.31
CA VAL A 35 -1.32 -15.50 -6.06
C VAL A 35 -2.14 -15.85 -7.30
N MET A 36 -2.74 -14.86 -7.96
CA MET A 36 -3.48 -15.08 -9.21
C MET A 36 -2.58 -15.67 -10.30
N GLY A 37 -1.36 -15.16 -10.45
CA GLY A 37 -0.38 -15.66 -11.41
C GLY A 37 0.04 -17.10 -11.13
N ILE A 38 0.25 -17.45 -9.86
CA ILE A 38 0.53 -18.82 -9.44
C ILE A 38 -0.66 -19.73 -9.78
N ILE A 39 -1.89 -19.34 -9.43
CA ILE A 39 -3.10 -20.12 -9.74
C ILE A 39 -3.25 -20.34 -11.24
N ALA A 40 -3.11 -19.28 -12.05
CA ALA A 40 -3.20 -19.38 -13.50
C ALA A 40 -2.12 -20.32 -14.07
N THR A 41 -0.90 -20.24 -13.55
CA THR A 41 0.20 -21.12 -13.93
C THR A 41 -0.11 -22.58 -13.60
N VAL A 42 -0.60 -22.86 -12.39
CA VAL A 42 -1.01 -24.21 -11.97
C VAL A 42 -2.11 -24.75 -12.88
N ILE A 43 -3.14 -23.95 -13.17
CA ILE A 43 -4.22 -24.34 -14.08
C ILE A 43 -3.64 -24.70 -15.44
N LYS A 44 -2.74 -23.88 -16.00
CA LYS A 44 -2.13 -24.15 -17.31
C LYS A 44 -1.33 -25.46 -17.31
N LEU A 45 -0.55 -25.71 -16.27
CA LEU A 45 0.24 -26.95 -16.16
C LEU A 45 -0.65 -28.20 -16.03
N VAL A 46 -1.83 -28.08 -15.41
CA VAL A 46 -2.78 -29.19 -15.24
C VAL A 46 -3.62 -29.42 -16.50
N GLN A 47 -3.97 -28.36 -17.24
CA GLN A 47 -4.83 -28.46 -18.43
C GLN A 47 -4.11 -28.89 -19.71
N GLY A 48 -2.77 -28.77 -19.78
CA GLY A 48 -1.98 -29.03 -20.99
C GLY A 48 -1.84 -27.79 -21.86
#